data_AF-A0A161HHF1-F1
#
_entry.id   AF-A0A161HHF1-F1
#
_cell.length_a   1.000
_cell.length_b   1.000
_cell.length_c   1.000
_cell.angle_alpha   90.00
_cell.angle_beta   90.00
_cell.angle_gamma   90.00
#
_symmetry.space_group_name_H-M   'P 1'
#
loop_
_entity.id
_entity.type
_entity.pdbx_description
1 polymer ?
#
loop_
_entity_poly.entity_id
_entity_poly.type
_entity_poly.pdbx_seq_one_letter_code
_entity_poly.pdbx_strand_id
1 'polypeptide(L)'
;MADPTKTFFQGLKKFKHLILFANAVHDRTVPFYTAYISLKDPFQKRDFIEYEYFHYAHNDDFILKYDDQGVLKPVSDMFVNMEGSKFVSYNTGVETKATKQERQFQAFALFTLPWVFPIVFAITSVTTIVSHYKVREARKANATLAIDYLGEEDSSQAGSPSHVHERSEHPEPSSRLSKWAGNAMDEVLAADGEEVQQADSVRSSVEPESDSTTDVEEPLKGELTVKPCLGDGTKGLLASTPHSLPLSPNVQKLAESLNTLHWEKYAVKLERMHSHAEIVNRRNKPGQGQRVVAFWVELVHSKLNNAT
;
A
#
# COMPACT_ATOMS: atom_id res chain seq x y z
N MET A 1 11.85 -23.84 14.19
CA MET A 1 11.94 -22.64 15.06
C MET A 1 10.96 -22.69 16.22
N ALA A 2 9.72 -23.14 16.03
CA ALA A 2 8.72 -23.19 17.11
C ALA A 2 8.75 -24.46 17.98
N ASP A 3 9.69 -25.39 17.78
CA ASP A 3 9.79 -26.61 18.59
C ASP A 3 10.43 -26.27 19.95
N PRO A 4 9.73 -26.47 21.07
CA PRO A 4 10.22 -26.13 22.41
C PRO A 4 11.55 -26.80 22.77
N THR A 5 11.86 -27.96 22.19
CA THR A 5 13.09 -28.70 22.49
C THR A 5 14.31 -28.15 21.76
N LYS A 6 14.13 -27.33 20.73
CA LYS A 6 15.22 -26.85 19.87
C LYS A 6 15.81 -25.54 20.38
N THR A 7 17.08 -25.32 20.04
CA THR A 7 17.88 -24.16 20.45
C THR A 7 17.22 -22.81 20.13
N PHE A 8 16.56 -22.68 18.98
CA PHE A 8 15.89 -21.44 18.60
C PHE A 8 14.76 -21.04 19.56
N PHE A 9 13.90 -21.99 19.95
CA PHE A 9 12.81 -21.71 20.87
C PHE A 9 13.33 -21.39 22.28
N GLN A 10 14.34 -22.15 22.73
CA GLN A 10 15.01 -21.90 23.99
C GLN A 10 15.71 -20.54 24.01
N GLY A 11 16.25 -20.09 22.87
CA GLY A 11 16.78 -18.75 22.70
C GLY A 11 15.70 -17.68 22.84
N LEU A 12 14.55 -17.85 22.16
CA LEU A 12 13.40 -16.94 22.27
C LEU A 12 12.92 -16.78 23.73
N LYS A 13 12.92 -17.87 24.50
CA LYS A 13 12.51 -17.85 25.92
C LYS A 13 13.43 -17.00 26.81
N LYS A 14 14.66 -16.70 26.38
CA LYS A 14 15.61 -15.89 27.17
C LYS A 14 15.36 -14.39 27.08
N PHE A 15 14.58 -13.93 26.09
CA PHE A 15 14.27 -12.51 25.98
C PHE A 15 13.28 -12.10 27.05
N LYS A 16 13.58 -11.01 27.77
CA LYS A 16 12.69 -10.43 28.79
C LYS A 16 11.39 -9.90 28.16
N HIS A 17 11.48 -9.36 26.95
CA HIS A 17 10.38 -8.79 26.21
C HIS A 17 10.33 -9.39 24.81
N LEU A 18 9.18 -9.91 24.41
CA LEU A 18 8.89 -10.40 23.07
C LEU A 18 7.75 -9.56 22.52
N ILE A 19 8.05 -8.63 21.61
CA ILE A 19 7.09 -7.65 21.10
C ILE A 19 6.88 -7.89 19.61
N LEU A 20 5.63 -7.87 19.16
CA LEU A 20 5.30 -7.92 17.73
C LEU A 20 4.25 -6.89 17.37
N PHE A 21 4.31 -6.43 16.12
CA PHE A 21 3.31 -5.58 15.50
C PHE A 21 2.79 -6.30 14.27
N ALA A 22 1.47 -6.44 14.17
CA ALA A 22 0.82 -7.05 13.03
C ALA A 22 -0.09 -6.04 12.35
N ASN A 23 0.10 -5.87 11.05
CA ASN A 23 -0.82 -5.07 10.28
C ASN A 23 -2.11 -5.85 10.03
N ALA A 24 -3.24 -5.23 10.36
CA ALA A 24 -4.57 -5.78 10.21
C ALA A 24 -5.05 -5.81 8.75
N VAL A 25 -4.63 -4.85 7.92
CA VAL A 25 -5.20 -4.67 6.57
C VAL A 25 -4.13 -4.34 5.53
N HIS A 26 -4.39 -4.73 4.28
CA HIS A 26 -3.58 -4.36 3.11
C HIS A 26 -2.13 -4.88 3.06
N ASP A 27 -1.67 -5.68 4.02
CA ASP A 27 -0.39 -6.41 3.90
C ASP A 27 -0.60 -7.77 3.23
N ARG A 28 -0.36 -7.81 1.91
CA ARG A 28 -0.45 -9.03 1.11
C ARG A 28 0.76 -9.95 1.32
N THR A 29 1.90 -9.41 1.73
CA THR A 29 3.17 -10.15 1.86
C THR A 29 3.30 -10.83 3.21
N VAL A 30 2.73 -10.24 4.26
CA VAL A 30 2.69 -10.79 5.61
C VAL A 30 1.26 -10.67 6.14
N PRO A 31 0.40 -11.68 5.88
CA PRO A 31 -0.98 -11.67 6.35
C PRO A 31 -1.07 -11.55 7.87
N PHE A 32 -2.13 -10.90 8.37
CA PHE A 32 -2.31 -10.63 9.79
C PHE A 32 -2.09 -11.86 10.69
N TYR A 33 -2.72 -13.00 10.36
CA TYR A 33 -2.63 -14.22 11.17
C TYR A 33 -1.21 -14.78 11.29
N THR A 34 -0.34 -14.49 10.31
CA THR A 34 1.07 -14.89 10.36
C THR A 34 1.88 -13.96 11.25
N ALA A 35 1.75 -12.64 11.07
CA ALA A 35 2.45 -11.64 11.88
C ALA A 35 2.01 -11.66 13.35
N TYR A 36 0.71 -11.85 13.59
CA TYR A 36 0.12 -11.88 14.93
C TYR A 36 0.23 -13.26 15.60
N ILE A 37 0.71 -14.28 14.88
CA ILE A 37 0.79 -15.67 15.35
C ILE A 37 -0.59 -16.13 15.85
N SER A 38 -1.56 -16.16 14.94
CA SER A 38 -2.96 -16.47 15.26
C SER A 38 -3.50 -17.57 14.35
N LEU A 39 -4.45 -18.36 14.87
CA LEU A 39 -5.20 -19.34 14.11
C LEU A 39 -6.46 -18.74 13.45
N LYS A 40 -6.80 -17.50 13.78
CA LYS A 40 -7.96 -16.76 13.28
C LYS A 40 -7.52 -15.44 12.66
N ASP A 41 -8.25 -15.00 11.64
CA ASP A 41 -8.05 -13.70 10.99
C ASP A 41 -9.39 -12.97 10.85
N PRO A 42 -9.73 -12.07 11.80
CA PRO A 42 -10.97 -11.29 11.73
C PRO A 42 -10.98 -10.38 10.50
N PHE A 43 -9.82 -9.87 10.09
CA PHE A 43 -9.70 -8.78 9.13
C PHE A 43 -9.92 -9.20 7.68
N GLN A 44 -10.00 -10.51 7.39
CA GLN A 44 -10.52 -11.02 6.11
C GLN A 44 -11.96 -10.56 5.83
N LYS A 45 -12.73 -10.31 6.90
CA LYS A 45 -14.12 -9.86 6.87
C LYS A 45 -14.27 -8.56 7.66
N ARG A 46 -13.46 -7.57 7.29
CA ARG A 46 -13.35 -6.27 7.96
C ARG A 46 -14.66 -5.49 8.11
N ASP A 47 -15.63 -5.72 7.24
CA ASP A 47 -16.96 -5.07 7.26
C ASP A 47 -17.81 -5.53 8.46
N PHE A 48 -17.43 -6.66 9.06
CA PHE A 48 -18.12 -7.30 10.18
C PHE A 48 -17.37 -7.10 11.49
N ILE A 49 -16.58 -6.04 11.60
CA ILE A 49 -15.79 -5.72 12.79
C ILE A 49 -16.26 -4.38 13.34
N GLU A 50 -16.68 -4.38 14.59
CA GLU A 50 -16.80 -3.18 15.39
C GLU A 50 -15.43 -2.88 16.00
N TYR A 51 -14.74 -1.88 15.43
CA TYR A 51 -13.40 -1.50 15.85
C TYR A 51 -13.48 -0.56 17.06
N GLU A 52 -12.71 -0.91 18.09
CA GLU A 52 -12.28 0.02 19.13
C GLU A 52 -10.79 0.27 18.93
N TYR A 53 -10.36 1.52 19.01
CA TYR A 53 -8.95 1.89 18.87
C TYR A 53 -8.42 2.49 20.17
N PHE A 54 -7.14 2.27 20.44
CA PHE A 54 -6.44 3.05 21.45
C PHE A 54 -6.13 4.43 20.89
N HIS A 55 -6.46 5.45 21.66
CA HIS A 55 -6.00 6.79 21.37
C HIS A 55 -4.51 6.90 21.72
N TYR A 56 -3.70 7.24 20.73
CA TYR A 56 -2.26 7.42 20.90
C TYR A 56 -1.91 8.88 20.59
N ALA A 57 -2.02 9.75 21.58
CA ALA A 57 -1.49 11.10 21.48
C ALA A 57 0.02 11.02 21.69
N HIS A 58 0.79 11.18 20.62
CA HIS A 58 2.19 11.54 20.74
C HIS A 58 2.23 13.07 20.82
N ASN A 59 3.07 13.63 21.71
CA ASN A 59 3.18 15.08 21.83
C ASN A 59 3.50 15.69 20.46
N ASP A 60 2.68 16.67 20.10
CA ASP A 60 2.78 17.61 18.99
C ASP A 60 2.31 17.10 17.61
N ASP A 61 1.15 17.63 17.18
CA ASP A 61 0.86 18.42 15.96
C ASP A 61 1.47 18.06 14.58
N PHE A 62 2.36 17.07 14.45
CA PHE A 62 3.24 16.94 13.29
C PHE A 62 2.80 15.97 12.20
N ILE A 63 1.73 15.19 12.41
CA ILE A 63 1.22 14.33 11.34
C ILE A 63 -0.25 14.63 11.14
N LEU A 64 -0.45 15.81 10.56
CA LEU A 64 -1.67 16.17 9.89
C LEU A 64 -1.56 15.69 8.45
N LYS A 65 -2.49 14.87 7.99
CA LYS A 65 -2.67 14.60 6.55
C LYS A 65 -3.54 15.73 5.99
N TYR A 66 -3.19 16.26 4.83
CA TYR A 66 -4.17 17.01 4.05
C TYR A 66 -5.24 16.01 3.58
N ASP A 67 -6.51 16.31 3.82
CA ASP A 67 -7.58 15.58 3.16
C ASP A 67 -7.75 16.04 1.71
N ASP A 68 -8.64 15.39 0.96
CA ASP A 68 -8.95 15.71 -0.44
C ASP A 68 -9.45 17.16 -0.64
N GLN A 69 -9.69 17.90 0.45
CA GLN A 69 -10.12 19.29 0.47
C GLN A 69 -9.00 20.25 0.92
N GLY A 70 -7.78 19.75 1.12
CA GLY A 70 -6.63 20.52 1.59
C GLY A 70 -6.70 20.89 3.07
N VAL A 71 -7.50 20.20 3.87
CA VAL A 71 -7.61 20.42 5.32
C VAL A 71 -6.73 19.44 6.07
N LEU A 72 -5.90 19.98 6.96
CA LEU A 72 -5.06 19.22 7.88
C LEU A 72 -5.93 18.44 8.89
N LYS A 73 -5.94 17.11 8.78
CA LYS A 73 -6.62 16.20 9.70
C LYS A 73 -5.61 15.35 10.49
N PRO A 74 -5.84 15.14 11.79
CA PRO A 74 -4.99 14.26 12.58
C PRO A 74 -5.01 12.85 11.99
N VAL A 75 -3.85 12.19 11.96
CA VAL A 75 -3.79 10.78 11.54
C VAL A 75 -4.70 9.94 12.44
N SER A 76 -5.67 9.30 11.80
CA SER A 76 -6.62 8.34 12.37
C SER A 76 -5.98 7.40 13.39
N ASP A 77 -6.71 7.10 14.47
CA ASP A 77 -6.30 6.11 15.46
C ASP A 77 -6.10 4.75 14.76
N MET A 78 -4.88 4.22 14.86
CA MET A 78 -4.45 3.04 14.09
C MET A 78 -4.23 1.80 14.96
N PHE A 79 -4.01 1.97 16.26
CA PHE A 79 -3.78 0.85 17.18
C PHE A 79 -5.13 0.25 17.56
N VAL A 80 -5.40 -0.96 17.06
CA VAL A 80 -6.67 -1.64 17.32
C VAL A 80 -6.64 -2.20 18.73
N ASN A 81 -7.63 -1.83 19.55
CA ASN A 81 -7.89 -2.49 20.82
C ASN A 81 -8.51 -3.86 20.54
N MET A 82 -7.67 -4.89 20.48
CA MET A 82 -8.09 -6.26 20.19
C MET A 82 -9.02 -6.85 21.25
N GLU A 83 -8.94 -6.41 22.50
CA GLU A 83 -9.80 -6.89 23.58
C GLU A 83 -11.18 -6.19 23.58
N GLY A 84 -11.22 -4.91 23.23
CA GLY A 84 -12.45 -4.11 23.12
C GLY A 84 -13.23 -4.32 21.82
N SER A 85 -12.52 -4.52 20.71
CA SER A 85 -13.11 -4.77 19.39
C SER A 85 -13.85 -6.11 19.32
N LYS A 86 -14.90 -6.20 18.49
CA LYS A 86 -15.71 -7.41 18.37
C LYS A 86 -16.07 -7.72 16.92
N PHE A 87 -16.14 -9.01 16.61
CA PHE A 87 -16.69 -9.48 15.35
C PHE A 87 -18.21 -9.49 15.46
N VAL A 88 -18.87 -8.64 14.66
CA VAL A 88 -20.32 -8.54 14.57
C VAL A 88 -20.80 -9.53 13.53
N SER A 89 -21.60 -10.50 13.96
CA SER A 89 -22.12 -11.59 13.13
C SER A 89 -22.61 -11.14 11.74
N TYR A 90 -22.35 -11.99 10.74
CA TYR A 90 -23.03 -11.98 9.46
C TYR A 90 -24.49 -12.33 9.72
N ASN A 91 -25.37 -11.34 9.90
CA ASN A 91 -26.80 -11.59 9.73
C ASN A 91 -26.99 -12.01 8.27
N THR A 92 -27.04 -13.33 8.01
CA THR A 92 -27.41 -13.98 6.73
C THR A 92 -28.89 -13.72 6.40
N GLY A 93 -29.33 -12.46 6.48
CA GLY A 93 -30.73 -12.09 6.35
C GLY A 93 -30.97 -10.59 6.25
N VAL A 94 -29.93 -9.74 6.24
CA VAL A 94 -30.12 -8.39 5.71
C VAL A 94 -29.90 -8.50 4.21
N GLU A 95 -31.00 -8.66 3.46
CA GLU A 95 -31.02 -8.11 2.11
C GLU A 95 -30.51 -6.68 2.25
N THR A 96 -29.26 -6.43 1.83
CA THR A 96 -28.75 -5.08 1.71
C THR A 96 -29.61 -4.44 0.62
N LYS A 97 -30.73 -3.83 1.03
CA LYS A 97 -31.54 -3.03 0.13
C LYS A 97 -30.60 -1.95 -0.37
N ALA A 98 -30.22 -2.06 -1.64
CA ALA A 98 -29.31 -1.12 -2.27
C ALA A 98 -29.73 0.30 -1.90
N THR A 99 -28.78 1.06 -1.37
CA THR A 99 -28.98 2.42 -0.89
C THR A 99 -29.58 3.25 -2.04
N LYS A 100 -30.39 4.28 -1.74
CA LYS A 100 -31.05 5.09 -2.79
C LYS A 100 -30.04 5.60 -3.83
N GLN A 101 -28.84 5.98 -3.40
CA GLN A 101 -27.73 6.39 -4.27
C GLN A 101 -27.18 5.23 -5.13
N GLU A 102 -26.99 4.04 -4.56
CA GLU A 102 -26.53 2.86 -5.30
C GLU A 102 -27.54 2.46 -6.38
N ARG A 103 -28.84 2.52 -6.09
CA ARG A 103 -29.89 2.24 -7.09
C ARG A 103 -29.91 3.29 -8.21
N GLN A 104 -29.70 4.56 -7.87
CA GLN A 104 -29.60 5.63 -8.86
C GLN A 104 -28.36 5.45 -9.76
N PHE A 105 -27.21 5.11 -9.16
CA PHE A 105 -25.99 4.82 -9.90
C PHE A 105 -26.14 3.59 -10.79
N GLN A 106 -26.69 2.48 -10.28
CA GLN A 106 -26.94 1.28 -11.07
C GLN A 106 -27.90 1.54 -12.24
N ALA A 107 -28.97 2.30 -12.03
CA ALA A 107 -29.90 2.66 -13.10
C ALA A 107 -29.23 3.56 -14.14
N PHE A 108 -28.43 4.53 -13.72
CA PHE A 108 -27.64 5.38 -14.62
C PHE A 108 -26.63 4.56 -15.42
N ALA A 109 -25.90 3.65 -14.78
CA ALA A 109 -24.94 2.78 -15.43
C ALA A 109 -25.62 1.86 -16.46
N LEU A 110 -26.72 1.20 -16.10
CA LEU A 110 -27.49 0.35 -17.01
C LEU A 110 -28.10 1.13 -18.17
N PHE A 111 -28.46 2.40 -17.96
CA PHE A 111 -28.97 3.25 -19.03
C PHE A 111 -27.87 3.74 -19.96
N THR A 112 -26.67 4.05 -19.43
CA THR A 112 -25.59 4.70 -20.20
C THR A 112 -24.64 3.70 -20.88
N LEU A 113 -24.27 2.60 -20.22
CA LEU A 113 -23.35 1.58 -20.74
C LEU A 113 -23.73 1.05 -22.14
N PRO A 114 -25.01 0.74 -22.45
CA PRO A 114 -25.41 0.23 -23.75
C PRO A 114 -25.15 1.19 -24.91
N TRP A 115 -25.00 2.49 -24.64
CA TRP A 115 -24.74 3.51 -25.66
C TRP A 115 -23.27 3.90 -25.69
N VAL A 116 -22.66 4.10 -24.51
CA VAL A 116 -21.26 4.51 -24.40
C VAL A 116 -20.34 3.42 -24.94
N PHE A 117 -20.59 2.15 -24.61
CA PHE A 117 -19.75 1.04 -25.03
C PHE A 117 -19.64 0.91 -26.57
N PRO A 118 -20.75 0.82 -27.35
CA PRO A 118 -20.64 0.72 -28.81
C PRO A 118 -20.09 1.99 -29.46
N ILE A 119 -20.37 3.19 -28.93
CA ILE A 119 -19.82 4.44 -29.47
C ILE A 119 -18.29 4.46 -29.30
N VAL A 120 -17.80 4.19 -28.10
CA VAL A 120 -16.36 4.14 -27.84
C VAL A 120 -15.72 3.03 -28.68
N PHE A 121 -16.32 1.85 -28.74
CA PHE A 121 -15.83 0.73 -29.55
C PHE A 121 -15.80 1.04 -31.05
N ALA A 122 -16.79 1.76 -31.58
CA ALA A 122 -16.80 2.19 -32.99
C ALA A 122 -15.68 3.20 -33.29
N ILE A 123 -15.50 4.19 -32.42
CA ILE A 123 -14.43 5.19 -32.56
C ILE A 123 -13.05 4.53 -32.48
N THR A 124 -12.83 3.62 -31.53
CA THR A 124 -11.55 2.90 -31.41
C THR A 124 -11.31 1.95 -32.58
N SER A 125 -12.36 1.32 -33.11
CA SER A 125 -12.25 0.45 -34.29
C SER A 125 -11.87 1.25 -35.55
N VAL A 126 -12.53 2.38 -35.80
CA VAL A 126 -12.24 3.24 -36.97
C VAL A 126 -10.82 3.80 -36.89
N THR A 127 -10.41 4.31 -35.72
CA THR A 127 -9.04 4.83 -35.54
C THR A 127 -7.99 3.76 -35.74
N THR A 128 -8.25 2.53 -35.28
CA THR A 128 -7.35 1.37 -35.50
C THR A 128 -7.24 1.01 -36.98
N ILE A 129 -8.36 0.99 -37.72
CA ILE A 129 -8.38 0.68 -39.15
C ILE A 129 -7.61 1.74 -39.94
N VAL A 130 -7.87 3.03 -39.69
CA VAL A 130 -7.18 4.13 -40.38
C VAL A 130 -5.68 4.10 -40.07
N SER A 131 -5.30 3.84 -38.81
CA SER A 131 -3.89 3.66 -38.42
C SER A 131 -3.24 2.51 -39.19
N HIS A 132 -3.91 1.37 -39.29
CA HIS A 132 -3.40 0.22 -40.03
C HIS A 132 -3.18 0.53 -41.51
N TYR A 133 -4.08 1.29 -42.15
CA TYR A 133 -3.89 1.74 -43.53
C TYR A 133 -2.72 2.71 -43.68
N LYS A 134 -2.61 3.72 -42.81
CA LYS A 134 -1.49 4.68 -42.84
C LYS A 134 -0.14 4.01 -42.65
N VAL A 135 -0.03 3.09 -41.68
CA VAL A 135 1.21 2.33 -41.43
C VAL A 135 1.56 1.44 -42.64
N ARG A 136 0.55 0.86 -43.30
CA ARG A 136 0.77 0.02 -44.48
C ARG A 136 1.23 0.84 -45.69
N GLU A 137 0.69 2.05 -45.89
CA GLU A 137 1.20 2.96 -46.93
C GLU A 137 2.59 3.48 -46.60
N ALA A 138 2.87 3.86 -45.35
CA ALA A 138 4.22 4.26 -44.92
C ALA A 138 5.25 3.13 -45.10
N ARG A 139 4.88 1.86 -44.80
CA ARG A 139 5.73 0.69 -45.07
C ARG A 139 5.99 0.48 -46.55
N LYS A 140 4.98 0.68 -47.41
CA LYS A 140 5.15 0.60 -48.87
C LYS A 140 6.03 1.72 -49.40
N ALA A 141 5.80 2.97 -48.98
CA ALA A 141 6.64 4.11 -49.36
C ALA A 141 8.10 3.91 -48.92
N ASN A 142 8.32 3.43 -47.69
CA ASN A 142 9.68 3.12 -47.21
C ASN A 142 10.31 1.93 -47.95
N ALA A 143 9.52 0.92 -48.35
CA ALA A 143 10.02 -0.19 -49.16
C ALA A 143 10.35 0.25 -50.60
N THR A 144 9.55 1.15 -51.18
CA THR A 144 9.82 1.72 -52.51
C THR A 144 11.05 2.61 -52.47
N LEU A 145 11.19 3.48 -51.46
CA LEU A 145 12.41 4.27 -51.24
C LEU A 145 13.65 3.38 -51.03
N ALA A 146 13.52 2.28 -50.27
CA ALA A 146 14.62 1.33 -50.09
C ALA A 146 15.00 0.59 -51.39
N ILE A 147 14.03 0.34 -52.29
CA ILE A 147 14.29 -0.25 -53.61
C ILE A 147 14.90 0.78 -54.57
N ASP A 148 14.47 2.04 -54.53
CA ASP A 148 15.02 3.13 -55.35
C ASP A 148 16.48 3.41 -54.96
N TYR A 149 16.79 3.42 -53.67
CA TYR A 149 18.17 3.53 -53.14
C TYR A 149 19.06 2.34 -53.48
N LEU A 150 18.50 1.16 -53.74
CA LEU A 150 19.25 -0.03 -54.19
C LEU A 150 19.28 -0.19 -55.72
N GLY A 151 18.55 0.65 -56.45
CA GLY A 151 18.47 0.67 -57.91
C GLY A 151 19.44 1.64 -58.58
N GLU A 152 20.16 2.45 -57.81
CA GLU A 152 21.09 3.49 -58.30
C GLU A 152 22.53 3.25 -57.83
N GLU A 153 22.97 1.99 -57.80
CA GLU A 153 24.40 1.64 -57.70
C GLU A 153 24.77 0.56 -58.73
N ASP A 154 25.15 1.00 -59.92
CA ASP A 154 26.19 0.32 -60.69
C ASP A 154 27.17 1.37 -61.24
N SER A 155 28.14 1.75 -60.40
CA SER A 155 29.57 1.74 -60.76
C SER A 155 30.42 2.52 -59.75
N SER A 156 31.40 1.79 -59.21
CA SER A 156 32.70 2.24 -58.72
C SER A 156 32.89 2.70 -57.25
N GLN A 157 33.73 1.88 -56.60
CA GLN A 157 34.67 2.15 -55.51
C GLN A 157 34.26 1.94 -54.05
N ALA A 158 35.01 1.02 -53.46
CA ALA A 158 35.08 0.71 -52.04
C ALA A 158 35.53 1.92 -51.21
N GLY A 159 34.82 2.16 -50.12
CA GLY A 159 35.24 3.03 -49.03
C GLY A 159 34.14 3.14 -47.99
N SER A 160 34.33 2.55 -46.80
CA SER A 160 33.48 2.84 -45.64
C SER A 160 33.51 4.34 -45.33
N PRO A 161 32.39 4.94 -44.93
CA PRO A 161 32.32 5.39 -43.55
C PRO A 161 30.94 5.26 -42.89
N SER A 162 31.02 5.03 -41.58
CA SER A 162 30.02 5.28 -40.55
C SER A 162 29.26 6.61 -40.71
N HIS A 163 27.92 6.59 -40.66
CA HIS A 163 27.15 7.76 -40.26
C HIS A 163 25.84 7.40 -39.52
N VAL A 164 25.68 8.09 -38.40
CA VAL A 164 24.61 8.09 -37.41
C VAL A 164 23.26 8.36 -38.08
N HIS A 165 22.27 7.48 -37.86
CA HIS A 165 20.88 7.78 -38.21
C HIS A 165 20.16 8.35 -36.99
N GLU A 166 20.07 9.67 -36.98
CA GLU A 166 19.21 10.44 -36.10
C GLU A 166 17.76 10.12 -36.45
N ARG A 167 17.12 9.30 -35.60
CA ARG A 167 15.71 8.91 -35.74
C ARG A 167 14.84 10.12 -35.44
N SER A 168 14.41 10.82 -36.49
CA SER A 168 13.40 11.87 -36.37
C SER A 168 12.07 11.24 -35.93
N GLU A 169 11.77 11.37 -34.63
CA GLU A 169 10.50 10.97 -34.03
C GLU A 169 9.40 11.95 -34.47
N HIS A 170 8.71 11.66 -35.57
CA HIS A 170 7.40 12.26 -35.80
C HIS A 170 6.38 11.60 -34.86
N PRO A 171 5.74 12.35 -33.93
CA PRO A 171 4.86 11.76 -32.93
C PRO A 171 3.54 11.34 -33.57
N GLU A 172 3.42 10.05 -33.86
CA GLU A 172 2.19 9.40 -34.32
C GLU A 172 1.04 9.63 -33.31
N PRO A 173 -0.16 10.04 -33.74
CA PRO A 173 -1.31 10.30 -32.86
C PRO A 173 -1.76 9.08 -32.05
N SER A 174 -1.46 7.85 -32.51
CA SER A 174 -1.70 6.62 -31.75
C SER A 174 -0.88 6.54 -30.45
N SER A 175 0.35 7.08 -30.46
CA SER A 175 1.19 7.15 -29.26
C SER A 175 0.62 8.13 -28.24
N ARG A 176 -0.06 9.19 -28.68
CA ARG A 176 -0.72 10.17 -27.82
C ARG A 176 -1.99 9.58 -27.19
N LEU A 177 -2.74 8.78 -27.95
CA LEU A 177 -3.92 8.07 -27.44
C LEU A 177 -3.57 6.92 -26.51
N SER A 178 -2.52 6.14 -26.79
CA SER A 178 -2.05 5.10 -25.87
C SER A 178 -1.48 5.69 -24.59
N LYS A 179 -0.78 6.83 -24.68
CA LYS A 179 -0.35 7.61 -23.51
C LYS A 179 -1.55 8.19 -22.75
N TRP A 180 -2.56 8.71 -23.44
CA TRP A 180 -3.76 9.23 -22.79
C TRP A 180 -4.60 8.12 -22.13
N ALA A 181 -4.79 6.98 -22.78
CA ALA A 181 -5.49 5.83 -22.21
C ALA A 181 -4.70 5.19 -21.06
N GLY A 182 -3.37 5.13 -21.17
CA GLY A 182 -2.48 4.72 -20.09
C GLY A 182 -2.58 5.69 -18.91
N ASN A 183 -2.48 6.99 -19.16
CA ASN A 183 -2.61 8.02 -18.14
C ASN A 183 -4.00 8.06 -17.51
N ALA A 184 -5.08 7.83 -18.27
CA ALA A 184 -6.44 7.78 -17.74
C ALA A 184 -6.70 6.53 -16.90
N MET A 185 -6.10 5.38 -17.26
CA MET A 185 -6.14 4.19 -16.41
C MET A 185 -5.26 4.36 -15.17
N ASP A 186 -4.08 4.95 -15.31
CA ASP A 186 -3.23 5.31 -14.17
C ASP A 186 -3.89 6.37 -13.29
N GLU A 187 -4.65 7.32 -13.85
CA GLU A 187 -5.40 8.34 -13.11
C GLU A 187 -6.64 7.75 -12.43
N VAL A 188 -7.37 6.80 -13.03
CA VAL A 188 -8.46 6.09 -12.32
C VAL A 188 -7.92 5.13 -11.25
N LEU A 189 -6.73 4.57 -11.45
CA LEU A 189 -6.02 3.76 -10.45
C LEU A 189 -5.32 4.61 -9.38
N ALA A 190 -4.99 5.86 -9.69
CA ALA A 190 -4.41 6.86 -8.79
C ALA A 190 -5.45 7.83 -8.21
N ALA A 191 -6.71 7.80 -8.66
CA ALA A 191 -7.81 8.61 -8.13
C ALA A 191 -8.27 8.15 -6.73
N ASP A 192 -7.63 7.12 -6.18
CA ASP A 192 -7.65 6.76 -4.76
C ASP A 192 -6.36 7.21 -4.02
N GLY A 193 -5.58 8.13 -4.59
CA GLY A 193 -4.31 8.60 -4.02
C GLY A 193 -3.65 9.78 -4.76
N GLU A 194 -4.08 10.99 -4.39
CA GLU A 194 -3.39 12.30 -4.43
C GLU A 194 -2.91 12.89 -5.78
N GLU A 195 -3.42 14.10 -6.06
CA GLU A 195 -2.79 15.12 -6.91
C GLU A 195 -1.54 15.69 -6.23
N VAL A 196 -0.41 15.80 -6.96
CA VAL A 196 0.67 16.73 -6.62
C VAL A 196 1.07 17.49 -7.88
N GLN A 197 0.83 18.81 -7.85
CA GLN A 197 1.33 19.76 -8.83
C GLN A 197 2.84 19.99 -8.67
N GLN A 198 3.51 20.02 -9.81
CA GLN A 198 4.90 20.38 -10.01
C GLN A 198 4.99 21.89 -10.28
N ALA A 199 5.77 22.63 -9.50
CA ALA A 199 6.23 23.98 -9.88
C ALA A 199 7.59 24.30 -9.23
N ASP A 200 8.62 24.24 -10.09
CA ASP A 200 9.74 25.17 -10.26
C ASP A 200 10.52 25.79 -9.06
N SER A 201 11.79 25.39 -9.00
CA SER A 201 12.96 26.27 -9.18
C SER A 201 12.97 27.63 -8.45
N VAL A 202 13.60 27.66 -7.27
CA VAL A 202 14.54 28.75 -6.91
C VAL A 202 15.75 28.18 -6.20
N ARG A 203 16.89 28.32 -6.88
CA ARG A 203 18.25 28.13 -6.38
C ARG A 203 18.59 29.31 -5.46
N SER A 204 18.84 29.06 -4.17
CA SER A 204 19.63 30.00 -3.36
C SER A 204 20.56 29.23 -2.45
N SER A 205 21.85 29.43 -2.71
CA SER A 205 23.00 28.96 -1.96
C SER A 205 23.02 29.58 -0.58
N VAL A 206 23.17 28.77 0.47
CA VAL A 206 23.70 29.22 1.77
C VAL A 206 24.59 28.08 2.30
N GLU A 207 25.85 28.40 2.55
CA GLU A 207 26.88 27.55 3.16
C GLU A 207 26.65 27.37 4.68
N PRO A 208 27.30 26.38 5.32
CA PRO A 208 26.95 25.94 6.67
C PRO A 208 27.73 26.71 7.74
N GLU A 209 27.02 27.20 8.77
CA GLU A 209 27.63 27.71 10.00
C GLU A 209 27.18 26.87 11.20
N SER A 210 28.20 26.28 11.83
CA SER A 210 28.44 25.90 13.23
C SER A 210 27.28 25.77 14.24
N ASP A 211 27.26 24.58 14.86
CA ASP A 211 27.42 24.34 16.30
C ASP A 211 26.56 25.16 17.29
N SER A 212 25.52 24.53 17.82
CA SER A 212 25.19 24.65 19.24
C SER A 212 24.47 23.40 19.75
N THR A 213 25.11 22.75 20.70
CA THR A 213 24.61 21.68 21.57
C THR A 213 23.36 22.06 22.38
N THR A 214 22.72 21.02 22.93
CA THR A 214 21.65 20.98 23.97
C THR A 214 20.27 21.45 23.48
N ASP A 215 19.23 20.62 23.51
CA ASP A 215 18.68 20.01 24.73
C ASP A 215 18.32 18.52 24.61
N VAL A 216 18.66 17.77 25.67
CA VAL A 216 18.20 16.41 25.90
C VAL A 216 16.76 16.52 26.43
N GLU A 217 15.79 16.21 25.58
CA GLU A 217 14.39 16.17 25.99
C GLU A 217 14.16 15.13 27.11
N GLU A 218 13.47 15.60 28.15
CA GLU A 218 13.07 14.84 29.33
C GLU A 218 12.20 13.63 28.97
N PRO A 219 12.37 12.47 29.64
CA PRO A 219 11.56 11.31 29.33
C PRO A 219 10.14 11.45 29.88
N LEU A 220 9.16 11.42 28.97
CA LEU A 220 7.73 11.28 29.22
C LEU A 220 7.44 10.18 30.27
N LYS A 221 7.21 10.60 31.53
CA LYS A 221 6.72 9.76 32.64
C LYS A 221 5.19 9.54 32.54
N GLY A 222 4.71 9.14 31.38
CA GLY A 222 3.31 8.74 31.16
C GLY A 222 3.18 7.24 30.99
N GLU A 223 2.15 6.63 31.59
CA GLU A 223 1.75 5.26 31.23
C GLU A 223 1.36 5.24 29.74
N LEU A 224 1.96 4.34 28.95
CA LEU A 224 1.62 4.20 27.53
C LEU A 224 0.13 3.86 27.39
N THR A 225 -0.62 4.69 26.66
CA THR A 225 -2.07 4.54 26.50
C THR A 225 -2.45 3.28 25.72
N VAL A 226 -1.60 2.87 24.79
CA VAL A 226 -1.79 1.69 23.94
C VAL A 226 -1.35 0.43 24.70
N LYS A 227 -2.30 -0.49 24.93
CA LYS A 227 -2.03 -1.74 25.66
C LYS A 227 -1.83 -2.92 24.71
N PRO A 228 -0.85 -3.80 24.96
CA PRO A 228 -0.68 -5.02 24.18
C PRO A 228 -1.76 -6.04 24.49
N CYS A 229 -2.06 -6.89 23.52
CA CYS A 229 -2.70 -8.17 23.80
C CYS A 229 -1.63 -9.17 24.24
N LEU A 230 -1.82 -9.80 25.40
CA LEU A 230 -0.83 -10.71 25.98
C LEU A 230 -1.09 -12.17 25.58
N GLY A 231 -0.01 -12.91 25.31
CA GLY A 231 -0.04 -14.37 25.11
C GLY A 231 -0.64 -14.80 23.77
N ASP A 232 -1.59 -15.74 23.80
CA ASP A 232 -2.25 -16.26 22.59
C ASP A 232 -3.14 -15.21 21.90
N GLY A 233 -3.51 -14.16 22.62
CA GLY A 233 -4.35 -13.06 22.16
C GLY A 233 -5.79 -13.48 21.88
N THR A 234 -6.28 -14.57 22.47
CA THR A 234 -7.60 -15.15 22.12
C THR A 234 -8.81 -14.37 22.63
N LYS A 235 -8.62 -13.22 23.30
CA LYS A 235 -9.72 -12.39 23.82
C LYS A 235 -10.34 -11.47 22.77
N GLY A 236 -11.48 -10.86 23.12
CA GLY A 236 -12.15 -9.82 22.34
C GLY A 236 -12.45 -10.20 20.90
N LEU A 237 -11.81 -9.53 19.96
CA LEU A 237 -12.03 -9.68 18.52
C LEU A 237 -11.70 -11.09 18.03
N LEU A 238 -10.60 -11.69 18.52
CA LEU A 238 -10.21 -13.05 18.13
C LEU A 238 -11.13 -14.12 18.75
N ALA A 239 -11.63 -13.91 19.98
CA ALA A 239 -12.64 -14.78 20.58
C ALA A 239 -13.94 -14.78 19.75
N SER A 240 -14.43 -13.59 19.43
CA SER A 240 -15.70 -13.39 18.71
C SER A 240 -15.64 -13.78 17.23
N THR A 241 -14.45 -13.94 16.67
CA THR A 241 -14.28 -14.41 15.28
C THR A 241 -14.75 -15.87 15.16
N PRO A 242 -15.75 -16.16 14.29
CA PRO A 242 -16.50 -17.42 14.33
C PRO A 242 -15.72 -18.64 13.83
N HIS A 243 -14.84 -18.48 12.84
CA HIS A 243 -14.14 -19.59 12.21
C HIS A 243 -12.63 -19.41 12.30
N SER A 244 -11.95 -20.52 12.61
CA SER A 244 -10.50 -20.62 12.45
C SER A 244 -10.12 -20.81 10.99
N LEU A 245 -8.93 -20.35 10.64
CA LEU A 245 -8.39 -20.52 9.30
C LEU A 245 -8.16 -22.01 9.00
N PRO A 246 -8.34 -22.45 7.74
CA PRO A 246 -8.07 -23.82 7.31
C PRO A 246 -6.56 -24.08 7.16
N LEU A 247 -5.81 -23.92 8.25
CA LEU A 247 -4.36 -24.11 8.30
C LEU A 247 -4.01 -25.59 8.42
N SER A 248 -2.86 -26.00 7.86
CA SER A 248 -2.36 -27.36 8.04
C SER A 248 -2.06 -27.66 9.52
N PRO A 249 -2.18 -28.92 9.98
CA PRO A 249 -1.92 -29.28 11.38
C PRO A 249 -0.51 -28.90 11.85
N ASN A 250 0.48 -28.92 10.95
CA ASN A 250 1.84 -28.50 11.27
C ASN A 250 1.89 -27.00 11.57
N VAL A 251 1.23 -26.16 10.75
CA VAL A 251 1.19 -24.71 10.98
C VAL A 251 0.45 -24.36 12.26
N GLN A 252 -0.65 -25.07 12.56
CA GLN A 252 -1.38 -24.89 13.81
C GLN A 252 -0.48 -25.16 15.03
N LYS A 253 0.23 -26.31 15.04
CA LYS A 253 1.20 -26.65 16.10
C LYS A 253 2.31 -25.62 16.25
N LEU A 254 2.82 -25.06 15.14
CA LEU A 254 3.84 -24.02 15.18
C LEU A 254 3.30 -22.76 15.87
N ALA A 255 2.10 -22.29 15.49
CA ALA A 255 1.48 -21.11 16.08
C ALA A 255 1.15 -21.31 17.56
N GLU A 256 0.54 -22.44 17.91
CA GLU A 256 0.25 -22.82 19.30
C GLU A 256 1.51 -22.84 20.17
N SER A 257 2.58 -23.47 19.68
CA SER A 257 3.85 -23.52 20.42
C SER A 257 4.47 -22.14 20.61
N LEU A 258 4.49 -21.29 19.57
CA LEU A 258 4.99 -19.92 19.68
C LEU A 258 4.16 -19.07 20.65
N ASN A 259 2.84 -19.29 20.69
CA ASN A 259 1.93 -18.59 21.59
C ASN A 259 2.07 -18.99 23.06
N THR A 260 2.83 -20.05 23.38
CA THR A 260 3.21 -20.35 24.77
C THR A 260 4.23 -19.35 25.36
N LEU A 261 4.87 -18.55 24.52
CA LEU A 261 5.78 -17.48 24.94
C LEU A 261 4.99 -16.21 25.29
N HIS A 262 5.56 -15.37 26.16
CA HIS A 262 4.95 -14.12 26.63
C HIS A 262 5.08 -12.99 25.60
N TRP A 263 4.35 -13.12 24.48
CA TRP A 263 4.27 -12.07 23.47
C TRP A 263 3.42 -10.88 23.94
N GLU A 264 3.93 -9.69 23.68
CA GLU A 264 3.20 -8.42 23.69
C GLU A 264 2.81 -8.11 22.25
N LYS A 265 1.53 -8.32 21.91
CA LYS A 265 1.05 -8.24 20.53
C LYS A 265 0.26 -6.96 20.30
N TYR A 266 0.65 -6.20 19.27
CA TYR A 266 -0.03 -4.99 18.84
C TYR A 266 -0.62 -5.19 17.45
N ALA A 267 -1.92 -4.92 17.31
CA ALA A 267 -2.58 -4.88 16.00
C ALA A 267 -2.65 -3.43 15.53
N VAL A 268 -2.19 -3.19 14.30
CA VAL A 268 -2.15 -1.86 13.70
C VAL A 268 -2.95 -1.89 12.40
N LYS A 269 -3.82 -0.91 12.16
CA LYS A 269 -4.58 -0.79 10.92
C LYS A 269 -3.99 0.33 10.07
N LEU A 270 -3.17 -0.04 9.10
CA LEU A 270 -2.56 0.90 8.17
C LEU A 270 -3.43 1.08 6.92
N GLU A 271 -3.76 2.31 6.56
CA GLU A 271 -4.70 2.62 5.49
C GLU A 271 -4.10 2.45 4.09
N ARG A 272 -2.78 2.60 3.92
CA ARG A 272 -2.18 2.54 2.57
C ARG A 272 -2.13 1.12 2.02
N MET A 273 -2.30 1.00 0.71
CA MET A 273 -2.33 -0.28 -0.03
C MET A 273 -0.99 -1.06 -0.06
N HIS A 274 0.13 -0.39 0.23
CA HIS A 274 1.47 -0.99 0.30
C HIS A 274 2.03 -0.97 1.74
N SER A 275 1.16 -1.29 2.69
CA SER A 275 1.40 -1.12 4.12
C SER A 275 2.52 -2.01 4.70
N HIS A 276 2.98 -3.02 3.98
CA HIS A 276 4.15 -3.81 4.38
C HIS A 276 5.39 -2.95 4.62
N ALA A 277 5.69 -2.03 3.70
CA ALA A 277 6.82 -1.11 3.86
C ALA A 277 6.51 0.00 4.88
N GLU A 278 5.24 0.22 5.21
CA GLU A 278 4.79 1.30 6.07
C GLU A 278 4.87 0.92 7.55
N ILE A 279 4.59 -0.32 7.95
CA ILE A 279 4.65 -0.71 9.38
C ILE A 279 6.03 -0.47 10.02
N VAL A 280 7.09 -0.52 9.20
CA VAL A 280 8.48 -0.23 9.61
C VAL A 280 8.97 1.14 9.11
N ASN A 281 8.08 1.98 8.58
CA ASN A 281 8.39 3.26 7.93
C ASN A 281 9.60 3.21 6.97
N ARG A 282 9.72 2.16 6.14
CA ARG A 282 10.91 1.90 5.32
C ARG A 282 11.28 3.05 4.39
N ARG A 283 10.30 3.83 3.95
CA ARG A 283 10.47 4.95 3.02
C ARG A 283 10.81 6.26 3.72
N ASN A 284 10.83 6.27 5.06
CA ASN A 284 11.01 7.46 5.88
C ASN A 284 10.09 8.61 5.46
N LYS A 285 8.79 8.33 5.37
CA LYS A 285 7.78 9.32 4.96
C LYS A 285 6.82 9.58 6.12
N PRO A 286 6.30 10.82 6.25
CA PRO A 286 5.30 11.11 7.25
C PRO A 286 4.02 10.27 7.01
N GLY A 287 3.40 9.85 8.10
CA GLY A 287 2.18 9.05 8.08
C GLY A 287 2.08 8.06 9.24
N GLN A 288 1.22 7.04 9.05
CA GLN A 288 0.95 6.04 10.08
C GLN A 288 2.19 5.21 10.43
N GLY A 289 3.00 4.86 9.43
CA GLY A 289 4.24 4.13 9.65
C GLY A 289 5.22 4.80 10.61
N GLN A 290 5.41 6.12 10.45
CA GLN A 290 6.26 6.91 11.35
C GLN A 290 5.75 6.85 12.79
N ARG A 291 4.43 6.90 13.01
CA ARG A 291 3.82 6.80 14.34
C ARG A 291 4.01 5.43 14.97
N VAL A 292 3.94 4.35 14.19
CA VAL A 292 4.23 3.00 14.68
C VAL A 292 5.66 2.91 15.20
N VAL A 293 6.62 3.46 14.44
CA VAL A 293 8.03 3.49 14.85
C VAL A 293 8.25 4.39 16.08
N ALA A 294 7.62 5.57 16.13
CA ALA A 294 7.69 6.47 17.29
C ALA A 294 7.17 5.77 18.56
N PHE A 295 6.00 5.15 18.48
CA PHE A 295 5.44 4.34 19.58
C PHE A 295 6.38 3.20 19.98
N TRP A 296 6.99 2.51 19.01
CA TRP A 296 7.95 1.45 19.31
C TRP A 296 9.16 1.98 20.07
N VAL A 297 9.70 3.14 19.71
CA VAL A 297 10.82 3.79 20.43
C VAL A 297 10.41 4.11 21.86
N GLU A 298 9.25 4.74 22.06
CA GLU A 298 8.72 5.04 23.41
C GLU A 298 8.50 3.77 24.24
N LEU A 299 7.94 2.73 23.62
CA LEU A 299 7.71 1.45 24.25
C LEU A 299 9.02 0.82 24.71
N VAL A 300 10.02 0.75 23.83
CA VAL A 300 11.34 0.20 24.18
C VAL A 300 11.99 1.02 25.28
N HIS A 301 11.95 2.35 25.18
CA HIS A 301 12.50 3.25 26.19
C HIS A 301 11.85 3.05 27.56
N SER A 302 10.51 2.97 27.61
CA SER A 302 9.76 2.67 28.82
C SER A 302 10.13 1.30 29.41
N LYS A 303 10.28 0.27 28.57
CA LYS A 303 10.64 -1.08 29.01
C LYS A 303 12.07 -1.15 29.56
N LEU A 304 13.01 -0.42 28.96
CA LEU A 304 14.40 -0.36 29.44
C LEU A 304 14.49 0.37 30.79
N ASN A 305 13.78 1.47 30.97
CA ASN A 305 13.83 2.25 32.22
C ASN A 305 13.07 1.59 33.38
N ASN A 306 12.01 0.82 33.08
CA ASN A 306 11.31 0.01 34.09
C ASN A 306 12.03 -1.32 34.40
N ALA A 307 13.15 -1.62 33.73
CA ALA A 307 13.90 -2.86 33.90
C ALA A 307 15.08 -2.77 34.89
N THR A 308 15.49 -1.56 35.27
CA THR A 308 16.44 -1.24 36.34
C THR A 308 15.75 -1.11 37.69
#